data_AF-C9RNA0-F1
#
_entry.id   AF-C9RNA0-F1
#
_cell.length_a   1.000
_cell.length_b   1.000
_cell.length_c   1.000
_cell.angle_alpha   90.00
_cell.angle_beta   90.00
_cell.angle_gamma   90.00
#
_symmetry.space_group_name_H-M   'P 1'
#
loop_
_entity.id
_entity.type
_entity.pdbx_description
1 polymer ?
#
loop_
_entity_poly.entity_id
_entity_poly.type
_entity_poly.pdbx_seq_one_letter_code
_entity_poly.pdbx_strand_id
1 'polypeptide(L)'
;MAEILEKMVSGIGALSKSLAIGIFGILGCSEDSSECVPQTEIVEQSLEMHRDSAQQVFHEDMLSMTLHKPGVCFKNLRPEMDSAISVVVSVYHIASNDEEYKPLITSANDYEGHSAGSAHYAGAALDFRIKNMGSLEKRQEIAQMVRVFLGKRYLVLHEDVGLENEHLHVQMRNGTYNRNVEWD
;
A
#
# COMPACT_ATOMS: atom_id res chain seq x y z
N MET A 1 29.80 17.94 4.47
CA MET A 1 28.82 17.85 5.58
C MET A 1 28.51 16.39 5.81
N ALA A 2 29.49 15.71 6.41
CA ALA A 2 29.45 14.31 6.77
C ALA A 2 29.30 14.28 8.29
N GLU A 3 28.05 14.34 8.78
CA GLU A 3 27.81 14.37 10.23
C GLU A 3 26.36 14.03 10.62
N ILE A 4 25.76 12.98 10.03
CA ILE A 4 24.53 12.36 10.58
C ILE A 4 24.56 10.84 10.28
N LEU A 5 25.51 10.10 10.87
CA LEU A 5 25.56 8.63 10.73
C LEU A 5 26.01 7.88 12.00
N GLU A 6 25.72 8.42 13.20
CA GLU A 6 26.27 7.90 14.46
C GLU A 6 25.22 7.72 15.59
N LYS A 7 24.00 7.26 15.28
CA LYS A 7 23.03 6.84 16.32
C LYS A 7 22.20 5.58 15.97
N MET A 8 22.86 4.52 15.53
CA MET A 8 22.25 3.19 15.41
C MET A 8 23.19 2.06 15.87
N VAL A 9 23.53 1.99 17.16
CA VAL A 9 23.87 0.71 17.84
C VAL A 9 23.68 0.91 19.34
N SER A 10 22.57 0.41 19.91
CA SER A 10 22.46 0.09 21.35
C SER A 10 21.06 -0.48 21.62
N GLY A 11 20.94 -1.80 21.68
CA GLY A 11 19.69 -2.43 22.13
C GLY A 11 19.53 -3.90 21.80
N ILE A 12 20.58 -4.72 21.96
CA ILE A 12 20.44 -6.18 22.03
C ILE A 12 20.41 -6.53 23.51
N GLY A 13 19.28 -7.05 23.99
CA GLY A 13 19.08 -7.39 25.39
C GLY A 13 18.01 -8.45 25.61
N ALA A 14 18.51 -9.67 25.85
CA ALA A 14 17.97 -10.74 26.68
C ALA A 14 16.72 -11.56 26.24
N LEU A 15 17.01 -12.80 25.85
CA LEU A 15 16.15 -13.99 25.97
C LEU A 15 15.87 -14.35 27.44
N SER A 16 14.62 -14.72 27.75
CA SER A 16 14.16 -15.52 28.92
C SER A 16 12.62 -15.47 28.91
N LYS A 17 11.78 -16.52 29.04
CA LYS A 17 11.87 -17.89 29.54
C LYS A 17 10.62 -18.65 29.06
N SER A 18 10.76 -19.97 29.04
CA SER A 18 9.79 -21.05 28.88
C SER A 18 8.31 -20.79 29.23
N LEU A 19 7.42 -21.32 28.38
CA LEU A 19 6.16 -21.88 28.82
C LEU A 19 6.05 -23.31 28.29
N ALA A 20 6.18 -24.27 29.21
CA ALA A 20 5.90 -25.67 28.98
C ALA A 20 4.38 -25.86 29.02
N ILE A 21 3.80 -26.44 27.96
CA ILE A 21 2.45 -27.00 27.99
C ILE A 21 2.60 -28.49 27.73
N GLY A 22 2.21 -29.27 28.73
CA GLY A 22 2.40 -30.71 28.79
C GLY A 22 1.58 -31.46 27.75
N ILE A 23 2.24 -32.41 27.10
CA ILE A 23 1.60 -33.49 26.33
C ILE A 23 1.21 -34.57 27.34
N PHE A 24 -0.08 -34.70 27.62
CA PHE A 24 -0.63 -35.90 28.24
C PHE A 24 -1.32 -36.72 27.16
N GLY A 25 -0.70 -37.83 26.77
CA GLY A 25 -1.36 -38.83 25.95
C GLY A 25 -2.33 -39.65 26.80
N ILE A 26 -3.54 -39.85 26.29
CA ILE A 26 -4.39 -40.96 26.69
C ILE A 26 -4.80 -41.69 25.42
N LEU A 27 -4.33 -42.94 25.32
CA LEU A 27 -4.82 -43.95 24.39
C LEU A 27 -6.24 -44.34 24.84
N GLY A 28 -7.23 -44.18 23.97
CA GLY A 28 -8.59 -44.63 24.23
C GLY A 28 -9.38 -44.70 22.93
N CYS A 29 -9.46 -45.89 22.35
CA CYS A 29 -10.41 -46.21 21.29
C CYS A 29 -11.81 -46.35 21.90
N SER A 30 -12.79 -45.60 21.39
CA SER A 30 -14.16 -46.09 21.14
C SER A 30 -15.06 -44.95 20.62
N GLU A 31 -15.55 -45.18 19.42
CA GLU A 31 -16.85 -44.84 18.80
C GLU A 31 -17.76 -43.76 19.42
N ASP A 32 -18.26 -42.93 18.50
CA ASP A 32 -19.60 -42.33 18.49
C ASP A 32 -19.84 -41.04 19.28
N SER A 33 -19.62 -39.90 18.62
CA SER A 33 -20.61 -38.81 18.52
C SER A 33 -20.05 -37.67 17.68
N SER A 34 -20.65 -37.46 16.52
CA SER A 34 -20.48 -36.28 15.67
C SER A 34 -21.01 -35.04 16.39
N GLU A 35 -20.21 -34.43 17.25
CA GLU A 35 -20.42 -33.04 17.66
C GLU A 35 -19.70 -32.12 16.66
N CYS A 36 -20.44 -31.68 15.65
CA CYS A 36 -20.06 -30.57 14.80
C CYS A 36 -19.95 -29.31 15.67
N VAL A 37 -18.74 -29.01 16.15
CA VAL A 37 -18.45 -27.68 16.69
C VAL A 37 -18.69 -26.69 15.54
N PRO A 38 -19.66 -25.77 15.64
CA PRO A 38 -19.82 -24.75 14.63
C PRO A 38 -18.55 -23.90 14.64
N GLN A 39 -17.77 -23.96 13.57
CA GLN A 39 -16.77 -22.94 13.33
C GLN A 39 -17.56 -21.65 13.23
N THR A 40 -17.45 -20.80 14.25
CA THR A 40 -17.99 -19.46 14.23
C THR A 40 -17.18 -18.75 13.17
N GLU A 41 -17.70 -18.66 11.95
CA GLU A 41 -17.22 -17.73 10.95
C GLU A 41 -17.26 -16.36 11.62
N ILE A 42 -16.09 -15.84 11.98
CA ILE A 42 -15.96 -14.44 12.32
C ILE A 42 -16.23 -13.73 11.00
N VAL A 43 -17.49 -13.35 10.77
CA VAL A 43 -17.87 -12.46 9.69
C VAL A 43 -17.17 -11.15 10.00
N GLU A 44 -16.01 -10.96 9.37
CA GLU A 44 -15.27 -9.71 9.41
C GLU A 44 -16.16 -8.65 8.75
N GLN A 45 -16.95 -7.94 9.56
CA GLN A 45 -17.85 -6.91 9.05
C GLN A 45 -17.02 -5.80 8.43
N SER A 46 -17.33 -5.47 7.18
CA SER A 46 -16.81 -4.27 6.54
C SER A 46 -17.33 -3.04 7.27
N LEU A 47 -16.46 -2.07 7.52
CA LEU A 47 -16.81 -0.78 8.10
C LEU A 47 -16.80 0.25 6.97
N GLU A 48 -17.96 0.83 6.67
CA GLU A 48 -18.04 1.93 5.70
C GLU A 48 -17.64 3.25 6.36
N MET A 49 -16.77 4.00 5.70
CA MET A 49 -16.37 5.36 6.06
C MET A 49 -16.64 6.30 4.89
N HIS A 50 -17.12 7.49 5.19
CA HIS A 50 -17.41 8.49 4.17
C HIS A 50 -16.40 9.63 4.23
N ARG A 51 -16.03 10.15 3.06
CA ARG A 51 -15.33 11.43 2.97
C ARG A 51 -16.21 12.55 3.51
N ASP A 52 -15.60 13.45 4.28
CA ASP A 52 -16.21 14.76 4.48
C ASP A 52 -16.09 15.63 3.22
N SER A 53 -16.76 16.78 3.21
CA SER A 53 -16.77 17.67 2.04
C SER A 53 -15.38 18.21 1.67
N ALA A 54 -14.51 18.43 2.65
CA ALA A 54 -13.15 18.93 2.38
C ALA A 54 -12.27 17.82 1.80
N GLN A 55 -12.40 16.59 2.32
CA GLN A 55 -11.74 15.41 1.77
C GLN A 55 -12.21 15.10 0.35
N GLN A 56 -13.50 15.26 0.07
CA GLN A 56 -14.05 15.06 -1.27
C GLN A 56 -13.46 16.07 -2.28
N VAL A 57 -13.40 17.35 -1.92
CA VAL A 57 -12.78 18.38 -2.78
C VAL A 57 -11.30 18.05 -3.02
N PHE A 58 -10.57 17.69 -1.96
CA PHE A 58 -9.16 17.33 -2.10
C PHE A 58 -8.95 16.10 -2.99
N HIS A 59 -9.81 15.09 -2.87
CA HIS A 59 -9.81 13.91 -3.73
C HIS A 59 -9.99 14.28 -5.20
N GLU A 60 -11.00 15.11 -5.51
CA GLU A 60 -11.27 15.59 -6.86
C GLU A 60 -10.10 16.41 -7.43
N ASP A 61 -9.51 17.29 -6.61
CA ASP A 61 -8.34 18.07 -6.99
C ASP A 61 -7.16 17.16 -7.35
N MET A 62 -6.85 16.16 -6.52
CA MET A 62 -5.75 15.22 -6.77
C MET A 62 -5.97 14.38 -8.03
N LEU A 63 -7.20 13.93 -8.28
CA LEU A 63 -7.54 13.23 -9.52
C LEU A 63 -7.44 14.17 -10.74
N SER A 64 -7.78 15.45 -10.60
CA SER A 64 -7.65 16.43 -11.68
C SER A 64 -6.18 16.71 -12.08
N MET A 65 -5.25 16.52 -11.15
CA MET A 65 -3.80 16.70 -11.35
C MET A 65 -3.12 15.47 -11.95
N THR A 66 -3.87 14.41 -12.26
CA THR A 66 -3.35 13.17 -12.84
C THR A 66 -4.07 12.83 -14.15
N LEU A 67 -3.44 11.99 -14.97
CA LEU A 67 -4.09 11.32 -16.08
C LEU A 67 -4.42 9.89 -15.64
N HIS A 68 -5.45 9.28 -16.22
CA HIS A 68 -5.85 7.91 -15.84
C HIS A 68 -5.96 7.03 -17.08
N LYS A 69 -5.42 5.81 -16.98
CA LYS A 69 -5.64 4.79 -18.00
C LYS A 69 -7.13 4.43 -18.04
N PRO A 70 -7.73 4.17 -19.23
CA PRO A 70 -9.11 3.70 -19.30
C PRO A 70 -9.31 2.45 -18.44
N GLY A 71 -10.38 2.44 -17.64
CA GLY A 71 -10.75 1.32 -16.76
C GLY A 71 -10.13 1.37 -15.36
N VAL A 72 -9.25 2.33 -15.05
CA VAL A 72 -8.78 2.53 -13.67
C VAL A 72 -9.97 2.91 -12.78
N CYS A 73 -10.12 2.18 -11.67
CA CYS A 73 -11.22 2.35 -10.74
C CYS A 73 -10.72 2.98 -9.44
N PHE A 74 -11.21 4.18 -9.13
CA PHE A 74 -10.86 4.90 -7.88
C PHE A 74 -11.86 4.66 -6.74
N LYS A 75 -12.84 3.78 -6.94
CA LYS A 75 -13.81 3.43 -5.89
C LYS A 75 -13.06 2.89 -4.67
N ASN A 76 -13.48 3.30 -3.47
CA ASN A 76 -12.87 2.90 -2.21
C ASN A 76 -11.40 3.30 -2.02
N LEU A 77 -10.86 4.17 -2.88
CA LEU A 77 -9.54 4.76 -2.65
C LEU A 77 -9.53 5.43 -1.27
N ARG A 78 -8.45 5.29 -0.50
CA ARG A 78 -8.34 5.90 0.83
C ARG A 78 -7.91 7.37 0.74
N PRO A 79 -8.36 8.26 1.64
CA PRO A 79 -7.88 9.64 1.69
C PRO A 79 -6.35 9.76 1.84
N GLU A 80 -5.70 8.78 2.48
CA GLU A 80 -4.25 8.70 2.55
C GLU A 80 -3.58 8.56 1.18
N MET A 81 -4.26 7.96 0.20
CA MET A 81 -3.73 7.85 -1.15
C MET A 81 -3.83 9.18 -1.90
N ASP A 82 -4.77 10.07 -1.58
CA ASP A 82 -4.81 11.43 -2.14
C ASP A 82 -3.56 12.23 -1.72
N SER A 83 -3.15 12.08 -0.45
CA SER A 83 -1.87 12.64 0.02
C SER A 83 -0.65 12.00 -0.67
N ALA A 84 -0.75 10.74 -1.08
CA ALA A 84 0.32 10.09 -1.83
C ALA A 84 0.40 10.61 -3.27
N ILE A 85 -0.75 10.83 -3.91
CA ILE A 85 -0.84 11.46 -5.24
C ILE A 85 -0.17 12.83 -5.21
N SER A 86 -0.45 13.68 -4.22
CA SER A 86 0.16 15.02 -4.17
C SER A 86 1.70 14.98 -4.15
N VAL A 87 2.28 14.01 -3.43
CA VAL A 87 3.74 13.82 -3.38
C VAL A 87 4.27 13.32 -4.72
N VAL A 88 3.61 12.34 -5.34
CA VAL A 88 4.02 11.82 -6.65
C VAL A 88 3.97 12.91 -7.71
N VAL A 89 2.88 13.70 -7.76
CA VAL A 89 2.75 14.84 -8.69
C VAL A 89 3.90 15.82 -8.49
N SER A 90 4.17 16.24 -7.24
CA SER A 90 5.27 17.16 -6.95
C SER A 90 6.64 16.62 -7.38
N VAL A 91 6.94 15.34 -7.13
CA VAL A 91 8.20 14.73 -7.57
C VAL A 91 8.29 14.68 -9.09
N TYR A 92 7.18 14.37 -9.77
CA TYR A 92 7.15 14.33 -11.21
C TYR A 92 7.37 15.72 -11.82
N HIS A 93 6.79 16.79 -11.27
CA HIS A 93 7.07 18.16 -11.69
C HIS A 93 8.55 18.51 -11.57
N ILE A 94 9.17 18.18 -10.42
CA ILE A 94 10.60 18.41 -10.20
C ILE A 94 11.44 17.64 -11.24
N ALA A 95 11.08 16.38 -11.50
CA ALA A 95 11.84 15.53 -12.39
C ALA A 95 11.63 15.88 -13.88
N SER A 96 10.44 16.30 -14.29
CA SER A 96 10.13 16.76 -15.65
C SER A 96 10.61 18.20 -15.90
N ASN A 97 10.80 18.98 -14.83
CA ASN A 97 10.91 20.43 -14.88
C ASN A 97 9.70 21.06 -15.60
N ASP A 98 8.51 20.57 -15.28
CA ASP A 98 7.22 20.97 -15.85
C ASP A 98 6.14 20.91 -14.77
N GLU A 99 5.67 22.08 -14.35
CA GLU A 99 4.64 22.25 -13.31
C GLU A 99 3.22 21.89 -13.79
N GLU A 100 3.03 21.65 -15.08
CA GLU A 100 1.76 21.18 -15.64
C GLU A 100 1.78 19.68 -15.92
N TYR A 101 2.90 18.99 -15.64
CA TYR A 101 3.03 17.57 -15.90
C TYR A 101 2.06 16.75 -15.04
N LYS A 102 1.17 16.00 -15.70
CA LYS A 102 0.22 15.11 -15.01
C LYS A 102 0.70 13.65 -15.04
N PRO A 103 1.08 13.04 -13.90
CA PRO A 103 1.40 11.62 -13.82
C PRO A 103 0.21 10.77 -14.28
N LEU A 104 0.51 9.72 -15.05
CA LEU A 104 -0.50 8.75 -15.49
C LEU A 104 -0.65 7.65 -14.43
N ILE A 105 -1.82 7.55 -13.81
CA ILE A 105 -2.21 6.41 -12.97
C ILE A 105 -2.60 5.25 -13.88
N THR A 106 -1.92 4.12 -13.72
CA THR A 106 -2.11 2.91 -14.52
C THR A 106 -2.97 1.87 -13.83
N SER A 107 -3.06 1.90 -12.50
CA SER A 107 -3.91 1.04 -11.70
C SER A 107 -4.25 1.69 -10.34
N ALA A 108 -5.44 1.35 -9.82
CA ALA A 108 -5.94 1.75 -8.50
C ALA A 108 -6.71 0.57 -7.88
N ASN A 109 -7.99 0.70 -7.54
CA ASN A 109 -8.81 -0.43 -7.09
C ASN A 109 -9.45 -1.18 -8.27
N ASP A 110 -8.63 -1.58 -9.24
CA ASP A 110 -9.06 -2.44 -10.35
C ASP A 110 -9.03 -3.91 -9.95
N TYR A 111 -9.99 -4.69 -10.45
CA TYR A 111 -10.20 -6.08 -10.00
C TYR A 111 -9.20 -7.06 -10.61
N GLU A 112 -8.73 -6.81 -11.85
CA GLU A 112 -7.95 -7.78 -12.61
C GLU A 112 -6.43 -7.59 -12.41
N GLY A 113 -5.71 -8.70 -12.23
CA GLY A 113 -4.25 -8.75 -12.30
C GLY A 113 -3.49 -8.70 -10.98
N HIS A 114 -4.17 -8.52 -9.85
CA HIS A 114 -3.52 -8.43 -8.53
C HIS A 114 -3.55 -9.75 -7.75
N SER A 115 -2.58 -9.90 -6.84
CA SER A 115 -2.53 -11.06 -5.94
C SER A 115 -3.65 -11.03 -4.89
N ALA A 116 -4.06 -12.21 -4.41
CA ALA A 116 -5.03 -12.32 -3.33
C ALA A 116 -4.55 -11.53 -2.09
N GLY A 117 -5.36 -10.55 -1.67
CA GLY A 117 -5.01 -9.66 -0.56
C GLY A 117 -4.12 -8.48 -0.92
N SER A 118 -4.01 -8.13 -2.21
CA SER A 118 -3.36 -6.90 -2.67
C SER A 118 -3.94 -5.66 -1.98
N ALA A 119 -3.06 -4.67 -1.74
CA ALA A 119 -3.46 -3.37 -1.18
C ALA A 119 -4.34 -2.56 -2.14
N HIS A 120 -4.30 -2.86 -3.45
CA HIS A 120 -5.19 -2.27 -4.46
C HIS A 120 -6.66 -2.51 -4.11
N TYR A 121 -7.01 -3.76 -3.74
CA TYR A 121 -8.38 -4.13 -3.36
C TYR A 121 -8.89 -3.47 -2.09
N ALA A 122 -7.99 -2.91 -1.28
CA ALA A 122 -8.34 -2.16 -0.07
C ALA A 122 -8.27 -0.64 -0.28
N GLY A 123 -8.12 -0.18 -1.53
CA GLY A 123 -7.95 1.23 -1.89
C GLY A 123 -6.69 1.88 -1.33
N ALA A 124 -5.69 1.06 -0.98
CA ALA A 124 -4.47 1.46 -0.28
C ALA A 124 -3.22 1.39 -1.15
N ALA A 125 -3.38 1.30 -2.48
CA ALA A 125 -2.31 1.28 -3.45
C ALA A 125 -2.69 1.97 -4.77
N LEU A 126 -1.67 2.49 -5.46
CA LEU A 126 -1.76 3.14 -6.77
C LEU A 126 -0.50 2.84 -7.57
N ASP A 127 -0.67 2.61 -8.87
CA ASP A 127 0.43 2.49 -9.81
C ASP A 127 0.52 3.70 -10.71
N PHE A 128 1.72 4.24 -10.85
CA PHE A 128 2.00 5.38 -11.71
C PHE A 128 2.94 4.97 -12.85
N ARG A 129 2.66 5.43 -14.07
CA ARG A 129 3.59 5.25 -15.19
C ARG A 129 4.89 6.00 -14.90
N ILE A 130 6.01 5.28 -14.92
CA ILE A 130 7.36 5.87 -14.75
C ILE A 130 8.24 5.64 -15.97
N LYS A 131 7.91 4.67 -16.83
CA LYS A 131 8.73 4.23 -17.98
C LYS A 131 9.21 5.38 -18.88
N ASN A 132 8.37 6.40 -19.05
CA ASN A 132 8.61 7.52 -19.98
C ASN A 132 9.37 8.70 -19.34
N MET A 133 9.81 8.59 -18.08
CA MET A 133 10.48 9.68 -17.35
C MET A 133 12.00 9.79 -17.61
N GLY A 134 12.46 9.29 -18.77
CA GLY A 134 13.87 9.38 -19.19
C GLY A 134 14.66 8.09 -18.95
N SER A 135 15.94 8.22 -18.57
CA SER A 135 16.85 7.09 -18.36
C SER A 135 16.44 6.22 -17.17
N LEU A 136 16.97 4.99 -17.10
CA LEU A 136 16.77 4.12 -15.94
C LEU A 136 17.21 4.79 -14.63
N GLU A 137 18.38 5.43 -14.64
CA GLU A 137 18.92 6.17 -13.49
C GLU A 137 17.94 7.25 -12.99
N LYS A 138 17.42 8.08 -13.91
CA LYS A 138 16.44 9.11 -13.57
C LYS A 138 15.16 8.53 -12.96
N ARG A 139 14.69 7.39 -13.46
CA ARG A 139 13.49 6.70 -12.92
C ARG A 139 13.75 6.13 -11.52
N GLN A 140 14.95 5.63 -11.26
CA GLN A 140 15.37 5.19 -9.92
C GLN A 140 15.48 6.37 -8.94
N GLU A 141 15.99 7.53 -9.39
CA GLU A 141 16.01 8.76 -8.60
C GLU A 141 14.59 9.23 -8.25
N ILE A 142 13.66 9.25 -9.22
CA ILE A 142 12.24 9.56 -8.98
C ILE A 142 11.66 8.63 -7.92
N ALA A 143 11.83 7.31 -8.08
CA ALA A 143 11.32 6.33 -7.12
C ALA A 143 11.90 6.54 -5.71
N GLN A 144 13.18 6.91 -5.62
CA GLN A 144 13.84 7.22 -4.36
C GLN A 144 13.33 8.53 -3.74
N MET A 145 13.10 9.59 -4.52
CA MET A 145 12.52 10.84 -4.05
C MET A 145 11.10 10.64 -3.49
N VAL A 146 10.24 9.91 -4.22
CA VAL A 146 8.89 9.57 -3.75
C VAL A 146 8.96 8.80 -2.43
N ARG A 147 9.86 7.81 -2.32
CA ARG A 147 10.08 7.05 -1.09
C ARG A 147 10.50 7.92 0.09
N VAL A 148 11.40 8.89 -0.14
CA VAL A 148 11.86 9.82 0.90
C VAL A 148 10.72 10.72 1.38
N PHE A 149 9.97 11.32 0.46
CA PHE A 149 8.91 12.27 0.82
C PHE A 149 7.67 11.61 1.42
N LEU A 150 7.28 10.41 0.98
CA LEU A 150 6.19 9.65 1.61
C LEU A 150 6.58 9.07 2.98
N GLY A 151 7.87 8.84 3.19
CA GLY A 151 8.39 8.30 4.44
C GLY A 151 7.91 6.88 4.74
N LYS A 152 7.98 6.50 6.02
CA LYS A 152 7.81 5.10 6.45
C LYS A 152 6.39 4.57 6.41
N ARG A 153 5.36 5.43 6.25
CA ARG A 153 3.97 4.98 6.18
C ARG A 153 3.67 4.23 4.88
N TYR A 154 4.50 4.43 3.86
CA TYR A 154 4.32 3.84 2.53
C TYR A 154 5.45 2.86 2.17
N LEU A 155 5.10 1.95 1.28
CA LEU A 155 6.02 1.14 0.49
C LEU A 155 5.96 1.69 -0.94
N VAL A 156 7.14 1.95 -1.51
CA VAL A 156 7.30 2.46 -2.88
C VAL A 156 8.23 1.52 -3.61
N LEU A 157 7.75 0.91 -4.69
CA LEU A 157 8.49 -0.06 -5.51
C LEU A 157 8.56 0.42 -6.96
N HIS A 158 9.71 0.21 -7.60
CA HIS A 158 9.88 0.42 -9.03
C HIS A 158 9.80 -0.94 -9.69
N GLU A 159 8.62 -1.28 -10.20
CA GLU A 159 8.29 -2.63 -10.65
C GLU A 159 8.43 -2.76 -12.16
N ASP A 160 8.62 -4.00 -12.64
CA ASP A 160 8.72 -4.34 -14.06
C ASP A 160 9.77 -3.52 -14.84
N VAL A 161 10.89 -3.20 -14.20
CA VAL A 161 11.95 -2.33 -14.74
C VAL A 161 12.42 -2.80 -16.12
N GLY A 162 12.29 -1.93 -17.12
CA GLY A 162 12.68 -2.18 -18.52
C GLY A 162 11.60 -2.88 -19.34
N LEU A 163 10.53 -3.40 -18.72
CA LEU A 163 9.46 -4.12 -19.39
C LEU A 163 8.33 -3.18 -19.84
N GLU A 164 7.35 -3.70 -20.58
CA GLU A 164 6.19 -2.92 -21.03
C GLU A 164 5.38 -2.34 -19.87
N ASN A 165 5.17 -3.15 -18.82
CA ASN A 165 4.39 -2.78 -17.67
C ASN A 165 5.15 -1.95 -16.62
N GLU A 166 6.35 -1.45 -16.92
CA GLU A 166 7.13 -0.68 -15.93
C GLU A 166 6.34 0.49 -15.31
N HIS A 167 6.22 0.47 -13.97
CA HIS A 167 5.47 1.43 -13.19
C HIS A 167 6.09 1.65 -11.80
N LEU A 168 5.64 2.71 -11.14
CA LEU A 168 5.94 3.03 -9.75
C LEU A 168 4.74 2.64 -8.90
N HIS A 169 4.88 1.54 -8.16
CA HIS A 169 3.87 1.07 -7.21
C HIS A 169 4.02 1.82 -5.90
N VAL A 170 2.94 2.45 -5.43
CA VAL A 170 2.88 3.17 -4.16
C VAL A 170 1.73 2.60 -3.34
N GLN A 171 2.05 2.02 -2.18
CA GLN A 171 1.04 1.50 -1.28
C GLN A 171 1.28 1.92 0.17
N MET A 172 0.21 1.92 0.96
CA MET A 172 0.34 1.98 2.42
C MET A 172 0.99 0.70 2.95
N ARG A 173 1.74 0.79 4.06
CA ARG A 173 2.31 -0.39 4.70
C ARG A 173 1.25 -1.16 5.49
N ASN A 174 1.43 -2.47 5.57
CA ASN A 174 0.59 -3.31 6.45
C ASN A 174 0.65 -2.79 7.89
N GLY A 175 -0.50 -2.75 8.54
CA GLY A 175 -0.64 -2.22 9.90
C GLY A 175 -0.74 -0.71 9.99
N THR A 176 -0.64 0.04 8.87
CA THR A 176 -0.89 1.50 8.86
C THR A 176 -2.30 1.86 8.39
N TYR A 177 -3.12 0.86 8.05
CA TYR A 177 -4.52 1.03 7.66
C TYR A 177 -5.31 -0.23 8.02
N ASN A 178 -6.63 -0.07 8.24
CA ASN A 178 -7.55 -1.18 8.45
C ASN A 178 -8.14 -1.62 7.09
N ARG A 179 -7.80 -2.82 6.65
CA ARG A 179 -8.25 -3.40 5.38
C ARG A 179 -9.76 -3.59 5.27
N ASN A 180 -10.46 -3.76 6.39
CA ASN A 180 -11.90 -3.98 6.41
C ASN A 180 -12.69 -2.67 6.34
N VAL A 181 -11.99 -1.53 6.32
CA VAL A 181 -12.61 -0.23 6.09
C VAL A 181 -12.73 0.01 4.59
N GLU A 182 -13.95 0.23 4.12
CA GLU A 182 -14.26 0.71 2.78
C GLU A 182 -14.58 2.20 2.82
N TRP A 183 -14.07 2.96 1.85
CA TRP A 183 -14.28 4.39 1.76
C TRP A 183 -15.27 4.73 0.65
N ASP A 184 -16.27 5.52 0.95
CA ASP A 184 -17.17 6.11 -0.04
C ASP A 184 -16.84 7.61 -0.15
#